data_AF-A0A938GT90-F1
#
_entry.id   AF-A0A938GT90-F1
#
_cell.length_a   1.000
_cell.length_b   1.000
_cell.length_c   1.000
_cell.angle_alpha   90.00
_cell.angle_beta   90.00
_cell.angle_gamma   90.00
#
_symmetry.space_group_name_H-M   'P 1'
#
loop_
_entity.id
_entity.type
_entity.pdbx_description
1 polymer ?
#
loop_
_entity_poly.entity_id
_entity_poly.type
_entity_poly.pdbx_seq_one_letter_code
_entity_poly.pdbx_strand_id
1 'polypeptide(L)'
;MRYTARYPDGTEEVLLNVPNYHFGWQRNYELKEPKRLPKGTELIVEAAWDNSPLNLNNPDPTKTVGWGDQTFHEMFFATCRYVYPDAKPAGEKRTASALPSTQ
;
A
#
# COMPACT_ATOMS: atom_id res chain seq x y z
N MET A 1 2.28 8.15 -7.70
CA MET A 1 2.33 7.15 -6.61
C MET A 1 3.56 6.27 -6.79
N ARG A 2 4.41 6.19 -5.77
CA ARG A 2 5.68 5.43 -5.80
C ARG A 2 5.76 4.50 -4.59
N TYR A 3 6.20 3.27 -4.82
CA TYR A 3 6.53 2.30 -3.78
C TYR A 3 8.04 2.08 -3.78
N THR A 4 8.67 2.36 -2.64
CA THR A 4 10.09 2.13 -2.41
C THR A 4 10.25 1.10 -1.29
N ALA A 5 11.06 0.06 -1.53
CA ALA A 5 11.55 -0.81 -0.46
C ALA A 5 12.86 -0.24 0.07
N ARG A 6 12.91 0.06 1.37
CA ARG A 6 14.15 0.35 2.08
C ARG A 6 14.59 -0.89 2.84
N TYR A 7 15.75 -1.43 2.51
CA TYR A 7 16.27 -2.66 3.07
C TYR A 7 16.98 -2.41 4.42
N PRO A 8 17.17 -3.46 5.25
CA PRO A 8 17.85 -3.32 6.54
C PRO A 8 19.28 -2.80 6.47
N ASP A 9 19.95 -2.94 5.32
CA ASP A 9 21.30 -2.42 5.06
C ASP A 9 21.30 -0.94 4.63
N GLY A 10 20.13 -0.32 4.54
CA GLY A 10 19.94 1.08 4.14
C GLY A 10 19.81 1.29 2.63
N THR A 11 19.93 0.24 1.81
CA THR A 11 19.72 0.37 0.36
C THR A 11 18.23 0.56 0.03
N GLU A 12 17.94 1.24 -1.08
CA GLU A 12 16.58 1.48 -1.54
C GLU A 12 16.35 0.95 -2.96
N GLU A 13 15.19 0.33 -3.19
CA GLU A 13 14.74 -0.13 -4.51
C GLU A 13 13.33 0.39 -4.80
N VAL A 14 13.12 0.94 -5.99
CA VAL A 14 11.77 1.29 -6.46
C VAL A 14 11.07 0.03 -6.96
N LEU A 15 10.00 -0.37 -6.27
CA LEU A 15 9.21 -1.54 -6.64
C LEU A 15 8.12 -1.20 -7.68
N LEU A 16 7.54 -0.01 -7.57
CA LEU A 16 6.51 0.49 -8.49
C LEU A 16 6.58 2.02 -8.55
N ASN A 17 6.50 2.57 -9.77
CA ASN A 17 6.36 4.01 -9.96
C ASN A 17 5.29 4.29 -11.01
N VAL A 18 4.18 4.87 -10.56
CA VAL A 18 3.10 5.37 -11.42
C VAL A 18 3.09 6.89 -11.27
N PRO A 19 3.88 7.63 -12.08
CA PRO A 19 4.09 9.06 -11.89
C PRO A 19 2.81 9.87 -12.12
N ASN A 20 2.02 9.52 -13.14
CA ASN A 20 0.73 10.12 -13.42
C ASN A 20 -0.42 9.19 -12.99
N TYR A 21 -0.52 8.94 -11.69
CA TYR A 21 -1.61 8.13 -11.15
C TYR A 21 -2.95 8.87 -11.29
N HIS A 22 -3.96 8.19 -11.78
CA HIS A 22 -5.31 8.72 -11.95
C HIS A 22 -6.29 7.89 -11.12
N PHE A 23 -7.17 8.52 -10.34
CA PHE A 23 -8.09 7.82 -9.44
C PHE A 23 -9.05 6.87 -10.17
N GLY A 24 -9.42 7.16 -11.42
CA GLY A 24 -10.19 6.22 -12.26
C GLY A 24 -9.44 4.94 -12.65
N TRP A 25 -8.14 4.87 -12.38
CA TRP A 25 -7.24 3.77 -12.73
C TRP A 25 -6.75 3.01 -11.48
N GLN A 26 -7.69 2.43 -10.74
CA GLN A 26 -7.37 1.59 -9.58
C GLN A 26 -7.07 0.17 -10.05
N ARG A 27 -5.80 -0.12 -10.32
CA ARG A 27 -5.33 -1.42 -10.79
C ARG A 27 -4.35 -2.04 -9.80
N ASN A 28 -4.38 -3.37 -9.75
CA ASN A 28 -3.32 -4.15 -9.11
C ASN A 28 -2.17 -4.31 -10.10
N TYR A 29 -0.95 -4.07 -9.62
CA TYR A 29 0.28 -4.34 -10.36
C TYR A 29 0.97 -5.52 -9.70
N GLU A 30 1.27 -6.55 -10.49
CA GLU A 30 2.00 -7.72 -10.04
C GLU A 30 3.45 -7.62 -10.54
N LEU A 31 4.40 -7.87 -9.65
CA LEU A 31 5.81 -7.93 -10.04
C LEU A 31 6.01 -9.12 -10.96
N LYS A 32 6.69 -8.91 -12.08
CA LYS A 32 7.04 -9.97 -13.03
C LYS A 32 7.79 -11.12 -12.35
N GLU A 33 8.67 -10.76 -11.42
CA GLU A 33 9.40 -11.70 -10.57
C GLU A 33 9.10 -11.37 -9.11
N PRO A 34 8.68 -12.34 -8.28
CA PRO A 34 8.44 -12.11 -6.87
C PRO A 34 9.68 -11.55 -6.18
N LYS A 35 9.51 -10.48 -5.40
CA LYS A 35 10.60 -9.88 -4.63
C LYS A 35 10.64 -10.43 -3.21
N ARG A 36 11.80 -10.92 -2.79
CA ARG A 36 12.03 -11.29 -1.39
C ARG A 36 12.31 -10.03 -0.57
N LEU A 37 11.46 -9.78 0.41
CA LEU A 37 11.63 -8.68 1.36
C LEU A 37 12.12 -9.27 2.68
N PRO A 38 13.40 -9.11 3.05
CA PRO A 38 13.92 -9.61 4.32
C PRO A 38 13.25 -8.91 5.52
N LYS A 39 13.32 -9.54 6.68
CA LYS A 39 12.85 -8.94 7.93
C LYS A 39 13.56 -7.60 8.15
N GLY A 40 12.79 -6.56 8.46
CA GLY A 40 13.30 -5.21 8.65
C GLY A 40 13.23 -4.33 7.42
N THR A 41 12.79 -4.84 6.26
CA THR A 41 12.46 -3.99 5.11
C THR A 41 11.26 -3.10 5.42
N GLU A 42 11.39 -1.81 5.12
CA GLU A 42 10.30 -0.83 5.16
C GLU A 42 9.73 -0.64 3.74
N LEU A 43 8.41 -0.71 3.62
CA LEU A 43 7.72 -0.31 2.39
C LEU A 43 7.21 1.13 2.55
N ILE A 44 7.77 2.02 1.75
CA ILE A 44 7.45 3.45 1.76
C ILE A 44 6.60 3.72 0.53
N VAL A 45 5.42 4.33 0.75
CA VAL A 45 4.52 4.71 -0.33
C VAL A 45 4.30 6.20 -0.33
N GLU A 46 4.60 6.83 -1.45
CA GLU A 46 4.54 8.27 -1.63
C GLU A 46 3.52 8.63 -2.71
N ALA A 47 2.71 9.64 -2.44
CA ALA A 47 1.78 10.24 -3.38
C ALA A 47 1.71 11.75 -3.14
N ALA A 48 1.19 12.46 -4.14
CA ALA A 48 0.97 13.89 -4.09
C ALA A 48 -0.42 14.19 -4.64
N TRP A 49 -1.05 15.21 -4.07
CA TRP A 49 -2.27 15.80 -4.58
C TRP A 49 -1.93 17.02 -5.42
N ASP A 50 -2.55 17.14 -6.59
CA ASP A 50 -2.40 18.31 -7.45
C ASP A 50 -3.46 19.35 -7.12
N ASN A 51 -3.11 20.27 -6.21
CA ASN A 51 -3.89 21.45 -5.86
C ASN A 51 -3.50 22.68 -6.70
N SER A 52 -2.84 22.49 -7.84
CA SER A 52 -2.54 23.60 -8.74
C SER A 52 -3.83 24.14 -9.38
N PRO A 53 -3.88 25.45 -9.70
CA PRO A 53 -5.00 26.03 -10.43
C PRO A 53 -5.14 25.52 -11.88
N LEU A 54 -4.18 24.71 -12.35
CA LEU A 54 -4.20 24.11 -13.68
C LEU A 54 -4.91 22.75 -13.70
N ASN A 55 -5.16 22.14 -12.54
CA ASN A 55 -5.89 20.89 -12.45
C ASN A 55 -7.39 21.13 -12.58
N LEU A 56 -7.94 20.96 -13.79
CA LEU A 56 -9.37 21.12 -14.08
C LEU A 56 -10.27 20.15 -13.29
N ASN A 57 -9.71 19.07 -12.73
CA ASN A 57 -10.45 18.14 -11.87
C ASN A 57 -10.53 18.61 -10.41
N ASN A 58 -9.78 19.66 -10.03
CA ASN A 58 -9.87 20.29 -8.72
C ASN A 58 -10.76 21.54 -8.81
N PRO A 59 -12.02 21.50 -8.33
CA PRO A 59 -12.96 22.61 -8.48
C PRO A 59 -12.61 23.83 -7.64
N ASP A 60 -11.82 23.67 -6.57
CA ASP A 60 -11.36 24.77 -5.73
C ASP A 60 -9.96 24.48 -5.16
N PRO A 61 -8.89 24.93 -5.86
CA PRO A 61 -7.50 24.70 -5.45
C PRO A 61 -7.09 25.47 -4.18
N THR A 62 -7.90 26.42 -3.72
CA THR A 62 -7.59 27.23 -2.52
C THR A 62 -8.07 26.59 -1.23
N LYS A 63 -8.97 25.60 -1.35
CA LYS A 63 -9.57 24.94 -0.20
C LYS A 63 -8.60 23.93 0.41
N THR A 64 -8.45 24.00 1.73
CA THR A 64 -7.81 22.91 2.48
C THR A 64 -8.78 21.73 2.59
N VAL A 65 -8.37 20.57 2.10
CA VAL A 65 -9.13 19.32 2.18
C VAL A 65 -8.41 18.35 3.12
N GLY A 66 -9.15 17.81 4.09
CA GLY A 66 -8.65 16.82 5.04
C GLY A 66 -9.00 15.39 4.63
N TRP A 67 -8.48 14.43 5.39
CA TRP A 67 -8.82 13.02 5.22
C TRP A 67 -10.27 12.72 5.64
N GLY A 68 -10.95 11.81 4.93
CA GLY A 68 -12.26 11.30 5.36
C GLY A 68 -13.01 10.50 4.31
N ASP A 69 -14.16 9.94 4.69
CA ASP A 69 -14.91 8.97 3.88
C ASP A 69 -15.86 9.56 2.83
N GLN A 70 -15.93 10.88 2.76
CA GLN A 70 -16.89 11.59 1.91
C GLN A 70 -16.23 12.02 0.60
N THR A 71 -17.04 12.22 -0.44
CA THR A 71 -16.56 12.60 -1.79
C THR A 71 -15.85 13.95 -1.85
N PHE A 72 -15.98 14.78 -0.82
CA PHE A 72 -15.32 16.08 -0.68
C PHE A 72 -14.13 16.05 0.30
N HIS A 73 -13.75 14.87 0.77
CA HIS A 73 -12.54 14.62 1.55
C HIS A 73 -11.49 13.91 0.67
N GLU A 74 -10.26 13.92 1.14
CA GLU A 74 -9.16 13.20 0.51
C GLU A 74 -8.93 11.82 1.14
N MET A 75 -8.36 10.92 0.35
CA MET A 75 -7.87 9.64 0.84
C MET A 75 -6.54 9.31 0.17
N PHE A 76 -5.60 8.82 0.98
CA PHE A 76 -4.44 8.10 0.45
C PHE A 76 -4.48 6.68 0.97
N PHE A 77 -4.69 5.74 0.04
CA PHE A 77 -4.75 4.32 0.35
C PHE A 77 -3.85 3.55 -0.61
N ALA A 78 -3.02 2.68 -0.03
CA ALA A 78 -2.03 1.87 -0.71
C ALA A 78 -2.13 0.45 -0.19
N THR A 79 -2.07 -0.54 -1.08
CA THR A 79 -2.10 -1.95 -0.68
C THR A 79 -0.87 -2.67 -1.22
N CYS A 80 -0.34 -3.59 -0.43
CA CYS A 80 0.69 -4.52 -0.85
C CYS A 80 0.23 -5.92 -0.44
N ARG A 81 0.24 -6.86 -1.40
CA ARG A 81 0.03 -8.27 -1.12
C ARG A 81 1.40 -8.93 -0.98
N TYR A 82 1.58 -9.68 0.10
CA TYR A 82 2.77 -10.47 0.34
C TYR A 82 2.39 -11.85 0.86
N VAL A 83 3.32 -12.80 0.74
CA VAL A 83 3.21 -14.14 1.30
C VAL A 83 4.45 -14.43 2.13
N TYR A 84 4.30 -15.24 3.19
CA TYR A 84 5.47 -15.77 3.87
C TYR A 84 6.04 -16.92 3.05
N PRO A 85 7.37 -17.01 2.84
CA PRO A 85 7.98 -18.08 2.05
C PRO A 85 7.59 -19.49 2.53
N ASP A 86 7.41 -19.66 3.84
CA ASP A 86 7.07 -20.94 4.47
C ASP A 86 5.58 -21.04 4.87
N ALA A 87 4.73 -20.15 4.34
CA ALA A 87 3.29 -20.23 4.61
C ALA A 87 2.73 -21.53 4.05
N LYS A 88 2.27 -22.42 4.94
CA LYS A 88 1.47 -23.57 4.53
C LYS A 88 0.18 -23.08 3.85
N PRO A 89 -0.26 -23.73 2.76
CA PRO A 89 -1.48 -23.35 2.06
C PRO A 89 -2.68 -23.40 3.01
N ALA A 90 -3.64 -22.49 2.80
CA ALA A 90 -4.76 -22.22 3.70
C ALA A 90 -5.80 -23.37 3.85
N GLY A 91 -5.45 -24.60 3.48
CA GLY A 91 -6.29 -25.81 3.60
C GLY A 91 -5.94 -26.72 4.77
N GLU A 92 -4.83 -26.52 5.47
CA GLU A 92 -4.52 -27.33 6.66
C GLU A 92 -5.25 -26.73 7.87
N LYS A 93 -6.34 -27.38 8.28
CA LYS A 93 -7.09 -27.02 9.49
C LYS A 93 -6.09 -26.83 10.62
N ARG A 94 -5.99 -25.61 11.16
CA ARG A 94 -5.37 -25.39 12.46
C ARG A 94 -6.17 -26.22 13.45
N THR A 95 -5.63 -27.35 13.89
CA THR A 95 -6.16 -28.03 15.07
C THR A 95 -6.00 -27.04 16.22
N ALA A 96 -7.11 -26.49 16.69
CA ALA A 96 -7.11 -25.69 17.88
C ALA A 96 -6.61 -26.59 19.02
N SER A 97 -5.39 -26.33 19.50
CA SER A 97 -4.96 -26.86 20.79
C SER A 97 -5.88 -26.22 21.82
N ALA A 98 -6.74 -27.02 22.44
CA ALA A 98 -7.64 -26.57 23.47
C ALA A 98 -6.85 -25.84 24.55
N LEU A 99 -7.22 -24.59 24.84
CA LEU A 99 -6.77 -23.90 26.04
C LEU A 99 -7.35 -24.65 27.25
N PRO A 100 -6.56 -24.99 28.27
CA PRO A 100 -7.07 -25.66 29.46
C PRO A 100 -8.00 -24.70 30.21
N SER A 101 -9.24 -25.14 30.40
CA SER A 101 -10.23 -24.49 31.25
C SER A 101 -9.71 -24.45 32.69
N THR A 102 -9.56 -23.25 33.26
CA THR A 102 -9.33 -23.11 34.71
C THR A 102 -10.69 -22.85 35.37
N GLN A 103 -10.94 -23.58 36.46
CA GLN A 103 -12.12 -23.46 37.34
C GLN A 103 -12.22 -22.10 38.01
#